data_AF-A0A9R1P5C8-F1
#
_entry.id   AF-A0A9R1P5C8-F1
#
_cell.length_a   1.000
_cell.length_b   1.000
_cell.length_c   1.000
_cell.angle_alpha   90.00
_cell.angle_beta   90.00
_cell.angle_gamma   90.00
#
_symmetry.space_group_name_H-M   'P 1'
#
loop_
_entity.id
_entity.type
_entity.pdbx_description
1 polymer ?
#
loop_
_entity_poly.entity_id
_entity_poly.type
_entity_poly.pdbx_seq_one_letter_code
_entity_poly.pdbx_strand_id
1 'polypeptide(L)'
;MPRARCPQLQIARGRRHGPSTRARAHTPRQGKGTTRLRDVRACVRQPAMSTEALLAAQGGGGGGGGVASRRLSIDEALAEHAGELGRWQLRHFVLVSAAWALEALHTMVIIFADREPAMRCPAGDGQCGDRCAGAAAGWEWAQGSASSTVAEWGLVCGERYKVGLVQAVFFAGCMIGAGVFGHLSDSFLGRKGSLQVVCFLNALFGLLTALAPTYRVYVVLRLLTGFSTGSIGLCAFVLATEPIGPSRRGTAGMSSFYFFSGGIAALAGVAAMFQSSWRLLYVVTSLPSLVFVLAVMPFISESPRWYLVRRRVDDAMRVLRDIAATNGRRIPDGVTLKLDDEGDDVDGGKQIEESSPSSSGSILDVFRSRTTRARLVLSVLINLLCSVVYYGLSLNVVNLKTNLYVSVAVNSIAEMPAYLLTALLLDHFGRKPLGIGTMLLSGVFCIAGSLIAGVGAMR
;
A
#
# COMPACT_ATOMS: atom_id res chain seq x y z
N MET A 1 12.95 43.79 -68.43
CA MET A 1 11.89 43.24 -69.30
C MET A 1 11.75 41.75 -69.03
N PRO A 2 10.58 41.12 -69.16
CA PRO A 2 9.26 41.30 -68.49
C PRO A 2 8.94 40.08 -67.57
N ARG A 3 8.22 40.12 -66.44
CA ARG A 3 6.78 40.36 -66.11
C ARG A 3 5.73 39.53 -66.88
N ALA A 4 5.03 38.62 -66.18
CA ALA A 4 3.57 38.33 -66.24
C ALA A 4 3.26 37.19 -65.23
N ARG A 5 2.52 37.38 -64.10
CA ARG A 5 1.07 37.57 -63.82
C ARG A 5 0.19 36.31 -63.85
N CYS A 6 -0.47 36.04 -62.71
CA CYS A 6 -1.53 35.05 -62.43
C CYS A 6 -2.81 35.23 -63.27
N PRO A 7 -3.74 34.25 -63.12
CA PRO A 7 -5.10 34.61 -62.70
C PRO A 7 -5.64 33.78 -61.52
N GLN A 8 -6.51 34.43 -60.74
CA GLN A 8 -7.40 33.88 -59.71
C GLN A 8 -8.68 33.26 -60.31
N LEU A 9 -9.41 32.44 -59.54
CA LEU A 9 -10.87 32.60 -59.31
C LEU A 9 -11.30 31.72 -58.11
N GLN A 10 -11.64 32.32 -56.98
CA GLN A 10 -12.98 32.56 -56.41
C GLN A 10 -13.66 31.38 -55.68
N ILE A 11 -13.79 31.60 -54.36
CA ILE A 11 -14.60 30.85 -53.40
C ILE A 11 -16.05 31.34 -53.49
N ALA A 12 -17.01 30.44 -53.71
CA ALA A 12 -18.44 30.71 -53.63
C ALA A 12 -19.04 30.10 -52.35
N ARG A 13 -19.71 30.95 -51.55
CA ARG A 13 -20.58 30.57 -50.42
C ARG A 13 -21.93 30.08 -50.94
N GLY A 14 -22.46 29.00 -50.34
CA GLY A 14 -23.86 28.58 -50.48
C GLY A 14 -24.38 28.00 -49.17
N ARG A 15 -25.54 28.48 -48.71
CA ARG A 15 -26.15 28.29 -47.38
C ARG A 15 -27.48 27.55 -47.53
N ARG A 16 -27.85 26.78 -46.49
CA ARG A 16 -29.21 26.28 -46.10
C ARG A 16 -29.84 25.12 -46.87
N HIS A 17 -30.17 24.02 -46.18
CA HIS A 17 -31.50 23.66 -45.62
C HIS A 17 -31.52 22.15 -45.25
N GLY A 18 -32.02 21.80 -44.05
CA GLY A 18 -32.50 20.43 -43.76
C GLY A 18 -33.94 20.24 -44.28
N PRO A 19 -34.75 19.24 -43.85
CA PRO A 19 -34.47 18.08 -42.99
C PRO A 19 -35.07 16.75 -43.55
N SER A 20 -35.06 15.69 -42.72
CA SER A 20 -36.14 14.67 -42.61
C SER A 20 -36.04 13.32 -43.35
N THR A 21 -36.10 12.28 -42.50
CA THR A 21 -36.91 11.03 -42.58
C THR A 21 -36.53 9.81 -43.44
N ARG A 22 -36.49 8.68 -42.70
CA ARG A 22 -37.05 7.32 -42.96
C ARG A 22 -36.33 6.33 -43.91
N ALA A 23 -35.78 5.31 -43.25
CA ALA A 23 -36.24 3.91 -43.24
C ALA A 23 -35.85 2.91 -44.35
N ARG A 24 -35.54 1.70 -43.86
CA ARG A 24 -35.54 0.35 -44.49
C ARG A 24 -34.42 0.06 -45.50
N ALA A 25 -33.45 -0.79 -45.13
CA ALA A 25 -33.51 -2.26 -45.11
C ALA A 25 -33.56 -2.86 -46.53
N HIS A 26 -32.44 -3.44 -46.98
CA HIS A 26 -32.42 -4.62 -47.84
C HIS A 26 -30.99 -5.20 -47.96
N THR A 27 -30.80 -6.37 -47.36
CA THR A 27 -29.82 -7.39 -47.81
C THR A 27 -30.45 -8.22 -48.93
N PRO A 28 -29.65 -8.70 -49.89
CA PRO A 28 -29.44 -10.16 -50.06
C PRO A 28 -27.96 -10.49 -50.35
N ARG A 29 -27.34 -11.46 -49.65
CA ARG A 29 -27.29 -12.91 -49.90
C ARG A 29 -26.40 -13.35 -51.10
N GLN A 30 -25.37 -14.13 -50.72
CA GLN A 30 -24.73 -15.27 -51.41
C GLN A 30 -23.71 -15.09 -52.55
N GLY A 31 -22.57 -15.77 -52.38
CA GLY A 31 -21.63 -16.15 -53.43
C GLY A 31 -20.33 -16.75 -52.87
N LYS A 32 -20.28 -18.08 -52.71
CA LYS A 32 -19.06 -18.86 -52.41
C LYS A 32 -18.18 -18.97 -53.66
N GLY A 33 -16.85 -19.05 -53.51
CA GLY A 33 -15.99 -19.63 -54.56
C GLY A 33 -14.54 -19.11 -54.65
N THR A 34 -13.66 -19.65 -53.81
CA THR A 34 -12.25 -20.03 -54.07
C THR A 34 -11.55 -19.61 -55.38
N THR A 35 -10.41 -18.90 -55.32
CA THR A 35 -9.14 -19.34 -55.96
C THR A 35 -7.93 -18.61 -55.36
N ARG A 36 -6.80 -19.32 -55.33
CA ARG A 36 -5.51 -19.01 -54.71
C ARG A 36 -4.58 -18.19 -55.61
N LEU A 37 -3.73 -17.38 -54.95
CA LEU A 37 -2.28 -17.19 -55.14
C LEU A 37 -1.70 -16.83 -56.52
N ARG A 38 -0.99 -15.70 -56.49
CA ARG A 38 0.33 -15.35 -57.08
C ARG A 38 0.30 -14.13 -58.01
N ASP A 39 1.33 -13.31 -57.79
CA ASP A 39 1.88 -12.28 -58.67
C ASP A 39 1.14 -10.95 -58.80
N VAL A 40 1.34 -10.08 -57.79
CA VAL A 40 1.69 -8.67 -58.04
C VAL A 40 2.69 -8.20 -56.97
N ARG A 41 3.97 -8.56 -57.12
CA ARG A 41 5.11 -7.82 -56.56
C ARG A 41 5.75 -7.07 -57.72
N ALA A 42 5.59 -5.75 -57.77
CA ALA A 42 6.60 -4.81 -58.28
C ALA A 42 5.99 -3.40 -58.35
N CYS A 43 6.23 -2.57 -57.33
CA CYS A 43 6.79 -1.22 -57.49
C CYS A 43 6.83 -0.49 -56.15
N VAL A 44 7.75 0.45 -56.04
CA VAL A 44 8.04 1.31 -54.88
C VAL A 44 8.97 0.69 -53.82
N ARG A 45 10.26 0.63 -54.19
CA ARG A 45 11.36 0.91 -53.25
C ARG A 45 11.73 2.38 -53.41
N GLN A 46 11.54 3.18 -52.37
CA GLN A 46 12.28 4.44 -52.14
C GLN A 46 12.79 4.42 -50.69
N PRO A 47 14.01 4.93 -50.43
CA PRO A 47 14.70 4.74 -49.17
C PRO A 47 14.16 5.65 -48.07
N ALA A 48 14.14 5.13 -46.85
CA ALA A 48 13.80 5.86 -45.63
C ALA A 48 14.78 7.03 -45.42
N MET A 49 14.25 8.25 -45.34
CA MET A 49 14.97 9.39 -44.78
C MET A 49 15.15 9.14 -43.28
N SER A 50 16.40 9.25 -42.82
CA SER A 50 16.77 9.18 -41.42
C SER A 50 16.26 10.41 -40.65
N THR A 51 15.82 10.16 -39.42
CA THR A 51 15.32 11.13 -38.44
C THR A 51 16.29 12.28 -38.14
N GLU A 52 17.58 12.14 -38.49
CA GLU A 52 18.58 13.21 -38.34
C GLU A 52 18.40 14.37 -39.32
N ALA A 53 17.81 14.14 -40.50
CA ALA A 53 17.57 15.22 -41.48
C ALA A 53 16.43 16.17 -41.05
N LEU A 54 15.49 15.69 -40.23
CA LEU A 54 14.42 16.51 -39.66
C LEU A 54 14.91 17.39 -38.50
N LEU A 55 15.94 16.96 -37.76
CA LEU A 55 16.56 17.76 -36.70
C LEU A 55 17.50 18.84 -37.27
N ALA A 56 18.11 18.62 -38.44
CA ALA A 56 18.99 19.59 -39.08
C ALA A 56 18.24 20.78 -39.72
N ALA A 57 16.94 20.66 -40.02
CA ALA A 57 16.16 21.71 -40.66
C ALA A 57 15.57 22.76 -39.68
N GLN A 58 15.70 22.56 -38.36
CA GLN A 58 15.31 23.55 -37.34
C GLN A 58 16.48 24.44 -36.87
N GLY A 59 17.70 24.21 -37.36
CA GLY A 59 18.88 25.02 -37.03
C GLY A 59 19.07 26.19 -37.99
N GLY A 60 18.26 27.25 -37.89
CA GLY A 60 18.45 28.41 -38.77
C GLY A 60 17.53 29.58 -38.51
N GLY A 61 17.71 30.30 -37.40
CA GLY A 61 17.17 31.65 -37.25
C GLY A 61 17.07 32.17 -35.82
N GLY A 62 17.89 33.17 -35.49
CA GLY A 62 17.58 34.18 -34.47
C GLY A 62 18.09 33.88 -33.06
N GLY A 63 19.03 34.72 -32.60
CA GLY A 63 19.63 34.64 -31.27
C GLY A 63 18.69 34.95 -30.11
N GLY A 64 18.89 34.19 -29.03
CA GLY A 64 18.32 34.39 -27.70
C GLY A 64 18.77 33.20 -26.85
N GLY A 65 19.81 33.39 -26.03
CA GLY A 65 20.38 32.37 -25.16
C GLY A 65 19.45 32.00 -23.99
N GLY A 66 18.30 31.41 -24.29
CA GLY A 66 17.48 30.69 -23.33
C GLY A 66 17.96 29.25 -23.27
N VAL A 67 18.54 28.84 -22.14
CA VAL A 67 18.76 27.41 -21.85
C VAL A 67 17.39 26.73 -21.95
N ALA A 68 17.21 25.85 -22.93
CA ALA A 68 15.97 25.11 -23.10
C ALA A 68 15.70 24.29 -21.83
N SER A 69 14.70 24.71 -21.04
CA SER A 69 14.35 24.07 -19.78
C SER A 69 13.61 22.76 -20.08
N ARG A 70 14.27 21.61 -19.89
CA ARG A 70 13.63 20.29 -20.10
C ARG A 70 12.71 19.99 -18.91
N ARG A 71 11.42 19.78 -19.18
CA ARG A 71 10.42 19.39 -18.16
C ARG A 71 10.35 17.87 -18.08
N LEU A 72 10.56 17.31 -16.89
CA LEU A 72 10.53 15.86 -16.64
C LEU A 72 9.49 15.52 -15.57
N SER A 73 8.83 14.38 -15.71
CA SER A 73 8.08 13.77 -14.61
C SER A 73 9.03 13.34 -13.49
N ILE A 74 8.50 13.08 -12.29
CA ILE A 74 9.32 12.56 -11.18
C ILE A 74 9.90 11.19 -11.53
N ASP A 75 9.14 10.34 -12.23
CA ASP A 75 9.61 9.01 -12.59
C ASP A 75 10.74 9.07 -13.63
N GLU A 76 10.68 10.00 -14.59
CA GLU A 76 11.77 10.27 -15.53
C GLU A 76 12.99 10.88 -14.83
N ALA A 77 12.80 11.85 -13.93
CA ALA A 77 13.89 12.46 -13.17
C ALA A 77 14.62 11.41 -12.30
N LEU A 78 13.88 10.50 -11.68
CA LEU A 78 14.44 9.39 -10.92
C LEU A 78 15.18 8.39 -11.81
N ALA A 79 14.59 7.98 -12.93
CA ALA A 79 15.20 7.01 -13.84
C ALA A 79 16.46 7.55 -14.54
N GLU A 80 16.37 8.75 -15.13
CA GLU A 80 17.43 9.34 -15.94
C GLU A 80 18.56 9.95 -15.08
N HIS A 81 18.24 10.62 -13.97
CA HIS A 81 19.20 11.50 -13.29
C HIS A 81 19.55 11.05 -11.86
N ALA A 82 18.61 10.54 -11.08
CA ALA A 82 18.86 10.20 -9.67
C ALA A 82 19.24 8.72 -9.46
N GLY A 83 18.84 7.82 -10.36
CA GLY A 83 18.94 6.37 -10.21
C GLY A 83 17.68 5.75 -9.58
N GLU A 84 17.38 4.51 -9.98
CA GLU A 84 16.11 3.85 -9.58
C GLU A 84 16.14 3.27 -8.16
N LEU A 85 17.31 2.87 -7.65
CA LEU A 85 17.51 2.34 -6.30
C LEU A 85 18.98 2.50 -5.83
N GLY A 86 19.34 3.68 -5.36
CA GLY A 86 20.65 3.98 -4.79
C GLY A 86 20.68 3.97 -3.25
N ARG A 87 21.81 4.39 -2.67
CA ARG A 87 22.06 4.32 -1.22
C ARG A 87 21.10 5.18 -0.41
N TRP A 88 20.74 6.36 -0.92
CA TRP A 88 19.76 7.23 -0.26
C TRP A 88 18.39 6.56 -0.20
N GLN A 89 17.92 6.03 -1.34
CA GLN A 89 16.61 5.38 -1.45
C GLN A 89 16.55 4.14 -0.57
N LEU A 90 17.61 3.32 -0.53
CA LEU A 90 17.66 2.15 0.34
C LEU A 90 17.63 2.53 1.82
N ARG A 91 18.41 3.54 2.24
CA ARG A 91 18.40 4.02 3.63
C ARG A 91 17.01 4.55 4.00
N HIS A 92 16.43 5.41 3.17
CA HIS A 92 15.10 5.97 3.39
C HIS A 92 14.04 4.86 3.45
N PHE A 93 14.07 3.92 2.50
CA PHE A 93 13.17 2.77 2.44
C PHE A 93 13.22 1.92 3.72
N VAL A 94 14.40 1.60 4.24
CA VAL A 94 14.57 0.82 5.48
C VAL A 94 14.03 1.59 6.69
N LEU A 95 14.37 2.87 6.81
CA LEU A 95 13.91 3.71 7.92
C LEU A 95 12.39 3.87 7.93
N VAL A 96 11.77 4.08 6.77
CA VAL A 96 10.30 4.21 6.67
C VAL A 96 9.62 2.85 6.84
N SER A 97 10.15 1.79 6.23
CA SER A 97 9.56 0.45 6.32
C SER A 97 9.64 -0.14 7.73
N ALA A 98 10.56 0.33 8.59
CA ALA A 98 10.57 -0.05 10.00
C ALA A 98 9.26 0.29 10.74
N ALA A 99 8.46 1.25 10.24
CA ALA A 99 7.14 1.53 10.78
C ALA A 99 6.15 0.35 10.64
N TRP A 100 6.32 -0.51 9.63
CA TRP A 100 5.51 -1.74 9.48
C TRP A 100 5.74 -2.73 10.63
N ALA A 101 6.96 -2.77 11.18
CA ALA A 101 7.22 -3.59 12.37
C ALA A 101 6.39 -3.08 13.57
N LEU A 102 6.25 -1.76 13.72
CA LEU A 102 5.46 -1.15 14.79
C LEU A 102 3.96 -1.44 14.65
N GLU A 103 3.47 -1.40 13.41
CA GLU A 103 2.10 -1.79 13.06
C GLU A 103 1.84 -3.26 13.43
N ALA A 104 2.77 -4.16 13.08
CA ALA A 104 2.69 -5.57 13.44
C ALA A 104 2.62 -5.77 14.95
N LEU A 105 3.48 -5.09 15.72
CA LEU A 105 3.47 -5.17 17.19
C LEU A 105 2.08 -4.86 17.76
N HIS A 106 1.43 -3.77 17.32
CA HIS A 106 0.14 -3.33 17.88
C HIS A 106 -1.07 -4.09 17.35
N THR A 107 -0.97 -4.62 16.13
CA THR A 107 -2.01 -5.43 15.50
C THR A 107 -2.04 -6.83 16.13
N MET A 108 -0.88 -7.45 16.32
CA MET A 108 -0.79 -8.86 16.74
C MET A 108 -0.61 -9.06 18.25
N VAL A 109 -0.34 -8.01 19.04
CA VAL A 109 -0.21 -8.13 20.52
C VAL A 109 -1.44 -8.79 21.16
N ILE A 110 -2.62 -8.61 20.57
CA ILE A 110 -3.87 -9.19 21.06
C ILE A 110 -3.85 -10.73 21.11
N ILE A 111 -3.10 -11.38 20.21
CA ILE A 111 -2.93 -12.84 20.19
C ILE A 111 -2.35 -13.34 21.54
N PHE A 112 -1.47 -12.54 22.14
CA PHE A 112 -0.82 -12.86 23.40
C PHE A 112 -1.52 -12.23 24.60
N ALA A 113 -2.06 -11.02 24.46
CA ALA A 113 -2.74 -10.32 25.55
C ALA A 113 -4.10 -10.94 25.90
N ASP A 114 -4.82 -11.47 24.90
CA ASP A 114 -6.15 -12.08 25.07
C ASP A 114 -6.09 -13.62 25.06
N ARG A 115 -4.90 -14.20 25.27
CA ARG A 115 -4.74 -15.65 25.35
C ARG A 115 -5.45 -16.20 26.59
N GLU A 116 -5.96 -17.43 26.49
CA GLU A 116 -6.45 -18.15 27.65
C GLU A 116 -5.31 -18.91 28.33
N PRO A 117 -4.94 -18.59 29.59
CA PRO A 117 -3.90 -19.32 30.29
C PRO A 117 -4.35 -20.75 30.66
N ALA A 118 -3.39 -21.63 30.92
CA ALA A 118 -3.72 -22.95 31.47
C ALA A 118 -4.35 -22.82 32.87
N MET A 119 -5.34 -23.66 33.16
CA MET A 119 -5.95 -23.77 34.49
C MET A 119 -5.10 -24.72 35.36
N ARG A 120 -4.92 -24.38 36.63
CA ARG A 120 -4.26 -25.19 37.65
C ARG A 120 -5.26 -25.50 38.77
N CYS A 121 -5.30 -26.76 39.18
CA CYS A 121 -6.29 -27.25 40.16
C CYS A 121 -5.55 -27.69 41.43
N PRO A 122 -5.58 -26.86 42.50
CA PRO A 122 -4.82 -27.12 43.73
C PRO A 122 -5.30 -28.34 44.53
N ALA A 123 -6.51 -28.85 44.29
CA ALA A 123 -7.10 -29.96 45.05
C ALA A 123 -6.44 -31.34 44.82
N GLY A 124 -5.41 -31.46 43.98
CA GLY A 124 -4.58 -32.68 43.87
C GLY A 124 -5.21 -33.88 43.14
N ASP A 125 -6.54 -33.93 42.98
CA ASP A 125 -7.25 -35.04 42.32
C ASP A 125 -7.20 -35.02 40.78
N GLY A 126 -6.54 -34.01 40.19
CA GLY A 126 -6.40 -33.85 38.74
C GLY A 126 -7.69 -33.49 38.00
N GLN A 127 -8.84 -33.43 38.69
CA GLN A 127 -10.12 -33.04 38.13
C GLN A 127 -10.48 -31.63 38.56
N CYS A 128 -10.43 -30.71 37.59
CA CYS A 128 -10.96 -29.36 37.77
C CYS A 128 -12.49 -29.43 37.67
N GLY A 129 -13.21 -28.68 38.52
CA GLY A 129 -14.65 -28.51 38.40
C GLY A 129 -15.05 -27.75 37.12
N ASP A 130 -16.32 -27.36 37.02
CA ASP A 130 -16.84 -26.66 35.84
C ASP A 130 -16.01 -25.40 35.49
N ARG A 131 -15.56 -25.32 34.23
CA ARG A 131 -14.78 -24.20 33.68
C ARG A 131 -15.52 -22.87 33.84
N CYS A 132 -16.85 -22.89 33.84
CA CYS A 132 -17.65 -21.68 33.97
C CYS A 132 -17.83 -21.21 35.43
N ALA A 133 -17.56 -22.08 36.40
CA ALA A 133 -17.72 -21.76 37.83
C ALA A 133 -16.46 -21.12 38.45
N GLY A 134 -15.38 -20.94 37.69
CA GLY A 134 -14.21 -20.18 38.14
C GLY A 134 -13.58 -20.72 39.42
N ALA A 135 -13.16 -19.81 40.31
CA ALA A 135 -12.64 -20.17 41.63
C ALA A 135 -13.61 -20.99 42.49
N ALA A 136 -14.93 -20.88 42.26
CA ALA A 136 -15.93 -21.70 42.95
C ALA A 136 -15.87 -23.18 42.54
N ALA A 137 -15.26 -23.49 41.40
CA ALA A 137 -14.95 -24.86 40.93
C ALA A 137 -13.53 -25.34 41.33
N GLY A 138 -12.83 -24.61 42.20
CA GLY A 138 -11.56 -25.04 42.78
C GLY A 138 -10.38 -25.02 41.81
N TRP A 139 -10.38 -24.12 40.83
CA TRP A 139 -9.26 -23.92 39.91
C TRP A 139 -8.81 -22.46 39.86
N GLU A 140 -7.52 -22.26 39.57
CA GLU A 140 -6.88 -20.94 39.42
C GLU A 140 -6.08 -20.87 38.12
N TRP A 141 -5.82 -19.67 37.61
CA TRP A 141 -4.97 -19.50 36.43
C TRP A 141 -3.52 -19.80 36.75
N ALA A 142 -2.89 -20.73 36.03
CA ALA A 142 -1.52 -21.18 36.29
C ALA A 142 -0.47 -20.05 36.23
N GLN A 143 -0.75 -18.98 35.47
CA GLN A 143 0.14 -17.82 35.30
C GLN A 143 -0.40 -16.56 36.01
N GLY A 144 -1.43 -16.69 36.84
CA GLY A 144 -2.08 -15.59 37.55
C GLY A 144 -3.12 -14.84 36.73
N SER A 145 -3.98 -14.08 37.42
CA SER A 145 -5.07 -13.29 36.81
C SER A 145 -4.56 -12.13 35.94
N ALA A 146 -3.39 -11.57 36.24
CA ALA A 146 -2.81 -10.46 35.47
C ALA A 146 -2.13 -10.90 34.16
N SER A 147 -2.07 -12.20 33.87
CA SER A 147 -1.34 -12.73 32.71
C SER A 147 -2.02 -12.46 31.36
N SER A 148 -3.34 -12.36 31.34
CA SER A 148 -4.12 -12.03 30.14
C SER A 148 -5.40 -11.28 30.49
N THR A 149 -5.96 -10.56 29.51
CA THR A 149 -7.25 -9.86 29.67
C THR A 149 -8.39 -10.84 29.95
N VAL A 150 -8.31 -12.05 29.39
CA VAL A 150 -9.23 -13.15 29.64
C VAL A 150 -9.17 -13.60 31.10
N ALA A 151 -7.97 -13.70 31.66
CA ALA A 151 -7.78 -14.12 33.05
C ALA A 151 -8.17 -13.02 34.05
N GLU A 152 -7.91 -11.75 33.72
CA GLU A 152 -8.20 -10.62 34.61
C GLU A 152 -9.70 -10.33 34.72
N TRP A 153 -10.43 -10.39 33.60
CA TRP A 153 -11.86 -10.08 33.56
C TRP A 153 -12.76 -11.32 33.42
N GLY A 154 -12.19 -12.53 33.51
CA GLY A 154 -12.94 -13.78 33.48
C GLY A 154 -13.74 -13.97 32.17
N LEU A 155 -13.14 -13.70 31.02
CA LEU A 155 -13.80 -13.72 29.71
C LEU A 155 -13.99 -15.16 29.16
N VAL A 156 -14.52 -16.05 29.99
CA VAL A 156 -14.78 -17.46 29.68
C VAL A 156 -16.27 -17.73 29.52
N CYS A 157 -16.61 -18.87 28.91
CA CYS A 157 -17.99 -19.34 28.74
C CYS A 157 -18.91 -18.30 28.07
N GLY A 158 -19.98 -17.86 28.74
CA GLY A 158 -20.94 -16.89 28.20
C GLY A 158 -20.33 -15.55 27.81
N GLU A 159 -19.14 -15.22 28.31
CA GLU A 159 -18.45 -13.97 28.05
C GLU A 159 -17.32 -14.11 27.02
N ARG A 160 -17.13 -15.29 26.42
CA ARG A 160 -16.07 -15.54 25.42
C ARG A 160 -16.16 -14.65 24.18
N TYR A 161 -17.37 -14.23 23.80
CA TYR A 161 -17.59 -13.36 22.64
C TYR A 161 -16.91 -11.99 22.80
N LYS A 162 -16.64 -11.54 24.04
CA LYS A 162 -15.97 -10.27 24.34
C LYS A 162 -14.56 -10.20 23.76
N VAL A 163 -13.83 -11.32 23.72
CA VAL A 163 -12.51 -11.39 23.09
C VAL A 163 -12.59 -11.06 21.59
N GLY A 164 -13.54 -11.68 20.89
CA GLY A 164 -13.79 -11.38 19.47
C GLY A 164 -14.32 -9.96 19.25
N LEU A 165 -15.12 -9.43 20.19
CA LEU A 165 -15.65 -8.07 20.12
C LEU A 165 -14.53 -7.02 20.18
N VAL A 166 -13.58 -7.14 21.12
CA VAL A 166 -12.41 -6.23 21.21
C VAL A 166 -11.66 -6.21 19.88
N GLN A 167 -11.43 -7.36 19.29
CA GLN A 167 -10.74 -7.48 18.02
C GLN A 167 -11.51 -6.83 16.87
N ALA A 168 -12.82 -7.06 16.78
CA ALA A 168 -13.66 -6.43 15.77
C ALA A 168 -13.66 -4.89 15.92
N VAL A 169 -13.73 -4.39 17.16
CA VAL A 169 -13.66 -2.96 17.48
C VAL A 169 -12.30 -2.37 17.08
N PHE A 170 -11.20 -3.08 17.32
CA PHE A 170 -9.86 -2.66 16.87
C PHE A 170 -9.79 -2.49 15.35
N PHE A 171 -10.24 -3.48 14.58
CA PHE A 171 -10.25 -3.39 13.11
C PHE A 171 -11.25 -2.36 12.56
N ALA A 172 -12.38 -2.14 13.24
CA ALA A 172 -13.27 -1.03 12.93
C ALA A 172 -12.55 0.32 13.11
N GLY A 173 -11.74 0.45 14.17
CA GLY A 173 -10.83 1.56 14.36
C GLY A 173 -9.87 1.71 13.17
N CYS A 174 -9.18 0.63 12.78
CA CYS A 174 -8.27 0.64 11.63
C CYS A 174 -8.93 1.15 10.34
N MET A 175 -10.17 0.73 10.08
CA MET A 175 -10.93 1.17 8.91
C MET A 175 -11.20 2.69 8.93
N ILE A 176 -11.67 3.22 10.07
CA ILE A 176 -11.94 4.65 10.24
C ILE A 176 -10.62 5.44 10.11
N GLY A 177 -9.57 4.93 10.77
CA GLY A 177 -8.22 5.50 10.76
C GLY A 177 -7.65 5.64 9.35
N ALA A 178 -7.62 4.53 8.60
CA ALA A 178 -7.07 4.49 7.26
C ALA A 178 -7.79 5.46 6.31
N GLY A 179 -9.10 5.65 6.46
CA GLY A 179 -9.85 6.65 5.69
C GLY A 179 -9.45 8.09 6.04
N VAL A 180 -9.42 8.42 7.35
CA VAL A 180 -9.07 9.77 7.82
C VAL A 180 -7.63 10.12 7.48
N PHE A 181 -6.67 9.30 7.91
CA PHE A 181 -5.25 9.57 7.71
C PHE A 181 -4.79 9.31 6.28
N GLY A 182 -5.48 8.45 5.52
CA GLY A 182 -5.26 8.35 4.08
C GLY A 182 -5.52 9.69 3.40
N HIS A 183 -6.70 10.28 3.60
CA HIS A 183 -7.00 11.61 3.09
C HIS A 183 -6.05 12.68 3.63
N LEU A 184 -5.71 12.60 4.91
CA LEU A 184 -4.83 13.57 5.57
C LEU A 184 -3.38 13.54 5.04
N SER A 185 -2.90 12.35 4.69
CA SER A 185 -1.60 12.05 4.12
C SER A 185 -1.45 12.58 2.70
N ASP A 186 -2.51 12.47 1.89
CA ASP A 186 -2.60 13.11 0.58
C ASP A 186 -2.81 14.64 0.70
N SER A 187 -3.42 15.07 1.81
CA SER A 187 -3.83 16.45 2.02
C SER A 187 -2.71 17.31 2.63
N PHE A 188 -2.99 18.03 3.73
CA PHE A 188 -2.13 19.10 4.24
C PHE A 188 -0.98 18.63 5.13
N LEU A 189 -1.11 17.46 5.78
CA LEU A 189 -0.07 16.96 6.70
C LEU A 189 1.11 16.31 5.97
N GLY A 190 0.92 15.92 4.72
CA GLY A 190 1.93 15.16 3.96
C GLY A 190 2.09 13.73 4.45
N ARG A 191 2.92 12.97 3.73
CA ARG A 191 3.15 11.55 4.00
C ARG A 191 3.94 11.37 5.30
N LYS A 192 5.02 12.14 5.47
CA LYS A 192 5.86 12.12 6.68
C LYS A 192 5.10 12.65 7.90
N GLY A 193 4.42 13.78 7.77
CA GLY A 193 3.69 14.38 8.89
C GLY A 193 2.54 13.49 9.37
N SER A 194 1.80 12.87 8.45
CA SER A 194 0.76 11.91 8.81
C SER A 194 1.34 10.68 9.52
N LEU A 195 2.44 10.11 9.00
CA LEU A 195 3.12 8.98 9.64
C LEU A 195 3.59 9.34 11.07
N GLN A 196 4.10 10.54 11.28
CA GLN A 196 4.52 11.01 12.61
C GLN A 196 3.35 11.09 13.60
N VAL A 197 2.22 11.66 13.18
CA VAL A 197 1.02 11.77 14.02
C VAL A 197 0.47 10.39 14.37
N VAL A 198 0.33 9.48 13.39
CA VAL A 198 -0.23 8.15 13.65
C VAL A 198 0.70 7.31 14.54
N CYS A 199 2.01 7.37 14.36
CA CYS A 199 2.95 6.65 15.23
C CYS A 199 2.92 7.20 16.67
N PHE A 200 2.80 8.51 16.85
CA PHE A 200 2.66 9.13 18.17
C PHE A 200 1.35 8.72 18.85
N LEU A 201 0.21 8.81 18.14
CA LEU A 201 -1.09 8.40 18.66
C LEU A 201 -1.11 6.90 19.01
N ASN A 202 -0.49 6.07 18.17
CA ASN A 202 -0.39 4.64 18.40
C ASN A 202 0.40 4.32 19.69
N ALA A 203 1.53 5.00 19.92
CA ALA A 203 2.28 4.87 21.16
C ALA A 203 1.47 5.36 22.39
N LEU A 204 0.80 6.51 22.27
CA LEU A 204 -0.01 7.08 23.34
C LEU A 204 -1.17 6.15 23.73
N PHE A 205 -1.98 5.73 22.75
CA PHE A 205 -3.12 4.85 23.02
C PHE A 205 -2.69 3.45 23.42
N GLY A 206 -1.56 2.93 22.91
CA GLY A 206 -0.96 1.68 23.36
C GLY A 206 -0.56 1.71 24.83
N LEU A 207 0.11 2.78 25.28
CA LEU A 207 0.44 2.97 26.70
C LEU A 207 -0.79 3.14 27.58
N LEU A 208 -1.79 3.91 27.13
CA LEU A 208 -3.06 4.06 27.85
C LEU A 208 -3.80 2.72 27.96
N THR A 209 -3.75 1.87 26.93
CA THR A 209 -4.35 0.53 26.94
C THR A 209 -3.78 -0.33 28.08
N ALA A 210 -2.48 -0.23 28.34
CA ALA A 210 -1.84 -0.93 29.47
C ALA A 210 -2.39 -0.48 30.84
N LEU A 211 -2.85 0.76 30.95
CA LEU A 211 -3.39 1.35 32.18
C LEU A 211 -4.91 1.16 32.34
N ALA A 212 -5.58 0.49 31.40
CA ALA A 212 -7.03 0.36 31.40
C ALA A 212 -7.55 -0.37 32.65
N PRO A 213 -8.34 0.28 33.54
CA PRO A 213 -8.78 -0.34 34.79
C PRO A 213 -9.99 -1.27 34.61
N THR A 214 -10.74 -1.12 33.51
CA THR A 214 -11.96 -1.89 33.24
C THR A 214 -12.01 -2.32 31.78
N TYR A 215 -12.74 -3.41 31.51
CA TYR A 215 -12.96 -3.92 30.16
C TYR A 215 -13.54 -2.87 29.19
N ARG A 216 -14.47 -2.01 29.65
CA ARG A 216 -15.07 -0.98 28.79
C ARG A 216 -14.04 0.05 28.32
N VAL A 217 -13.18 0.50 29.25
CA VAL A 217 -12.09 1.43 28.93
C VAL A 217 -11.09 0.76 27.98
N TYR A 218 -10.78 -0.52 28.20
CA TYR A 218 -9.94 -1.31 27.30
C TYR A 218 -10.50 -1.36 25.86
N VAL A 219 -11.79 -1.66 25.68
CA VAL A 219 -12.44 -1.69 24.36
C VAL A 219 -12.33 -0.33 23.64
N VAL A 220 -12.60 0.78 24.35
CA VAL A 220 -12.49 2.13 23.77
C VAL A 220 -11.05 2.46 23.41
N LEU A 221 -10.09 2.14 24.26
CA LEU A 221 -8.68 2.38 23.96
C LEU A 221 -8.19 1.52 22.79
N ARG A 222 -8.67 0.27 22.66
CA ARG A 222 -8.38 -0.57 21.50
C ARG A 222 -8.97 -0.02 20.20
N LEU A 223 -10.16 0.59 20.24
CA LEU A 223 -10.69 1.34 19.09
C LEU A 223 -9.74 2.48 18.67
N LEU A 224 -9.26 3.25 19.64
CA LEU A 224 -8.36 4.39 19.40
C LEU A 224 -6.97 3.95 18.93
N THR A 225 -6.41 2.88 19.50
CA THR A 225 -5.17 2.26 19.00
C THR A 225 -5.37 1.81 17.56
N GLY A 226 -6.46 1.10 17.24
CA GLY A 226 -6.78 0.69 15.88
C GLY A 226 -6.88 1.87 14.90
N PHE A 227 -7.54 2.96 15.31
CA PHE A 227 -7.64 4.21 14.53
C PHE A 227 -6.27 4.78 14.12
N SER A 228 -5.24 4.61 14.96
CA SER A 228 -3.87 4.96 14.58
C SER A 228 -3.15 3.84 13.81
N THR A 229 -3.23 2.58 14.24
CA THR A 229 -2.46 1.46 13.71
C THR A 229 -2.73 1.23 12.22
N GLY A 230 -4.00 1.21 11.80
CA GLY A 230 -4.39 0.93 10.40
C GLY A 230 -3.87 1.94 9.37
N SER A 231 -3.43 3.11 9.83
CA SER A 231 -2.91 4.18 8.99
C SER A 231 -1.39 4.15 8.83
N ILE A 232 -0.68 3.44 9.72
CA ILE A 232 0.78 3.36 9.74
C ILE A 232 1.27 2.69 8.45
N GLY A 233 0.76 1.50 8.13
CA GLY A 233 1.15 0.75 6.94
C GLY A 233 0.88 1.51 5.65
N LEU A 234 -0.28 2.16 5.55
CA LEU A 234 -0.65 2.99 4.40
C LEU A 234 0.35 4.14 4.20
N CYS A 235 0.58 4.94 5.23
CA CYS A 235 1.47 6.11 5.14
C CYS A 235 2.92 5.68 4.90
N ALA A 236 3.38 4.63 5.59
CA ALA A 236 4.74 4.11 5.46
C ALA A 236 4.99 3.52 4.07
N PHE A 237 4.06 2.72 3.53
CA PHE A 237 4.20 2.12 2.20
C PHE A 237 4.33 3.18 1.11
N VAL A 238 3.45 4.18 1.14
CA VAL A 238 3.47 5.25 0.14
C VAL A 238 4.76 6.06 0.26
N LEU A 239 5.12 6.48 1.47
CA LEU A 239 6.35 7.25 1.72
C LEU A 239 7.63 6.48 1.34
N ALA A 240 7.65 5.16 1.53
CA ALA A 240 8.81 4.31 1.21
C ALA A 240 8.96 4.08 -0.30
N THR A 241 7.86 4.08 -1.07
CA THR A 241 7.86 3.69 -2.48
C THR A 241 7.87 4.86 -3.46
N GLU A 242 7.40 6.03 -3.05
CA GLU A 242 7.37 7.24 -3.88
C GLU A 242 8.77 7.73 -4.34
N PRO A 243 9.85 7.63 -3.54
CA PRO A 243 11.20 7.98 -3.98
C PRO A 243 11.88 6.91 -4.85
N ILE A 244 11.28 5.72 -4.99
CA ILE A 244 11.86 4.59 -5.73
C ILE A 244 11.42 4.63 -7.19
N GLY A 245 12.35 4.32 -8.10
CA GLY A 245 12.09 4.28 -9.54
C GLY A 245 11.02 3.23 -9.92
N PRO A 246 10.31 3.43 -11.03
CA PRO A 246 9.14 2.64 -11.40
C PRO A 246 9.43 1.14 -11.60
N SER A 247 10.62 0.77 -12.08
CA SER A 247 11.03 -0.63 -12.32
C SER A 247 11.16 -1.44 -11.02
N ARG A 248 11.78 -0.86 -9.98
CA ARG A 248 12.08 -1.52 -8.69
C ARG A 248 11.00 -1.31 -7.64
N ARG A 249 10.04 -0.41 -7.89
CA ARG A 249 8.96 -0.06 -6.96
C ARG A 249 8.14 -1.27 -6.52
N GLY A 250 7.88 -2.21 -7.42
CA GLY A 250 7.14 -3.44 -7.10
C GLY A 250 7.88 -4.34 -6.10
N THR A 251 9.14 -4.65 -6.39
CA THR A 251 10.02 -5.46 -5.53
C THR A 251 10.27 -4.80 -4.17
N ALA A 252 10.48 -3.47 -4.15
CA ALA A 252 10.62 -2.71 -2.92
C ALA A 252 9.33 -2.73 -2.09
N GLY A 253 8.18 -2.53 -2.71
CA GLY A 253 6.89 -2.63 -2.01
C GLY A 253 6.67 -4.00 -1.38
N MET A 254 7.02 -5.10 -2.07
CA MET A 254 6.97 -6.44 -1.49
C MET A 254 7.92 -6.60 -0.29
N SER A 255 9.07 -5.92 -0.32
CA SER A 255 10.08 -6.01 0.72
C SER A 255 9.67 -5.30 2.01
N SER A 256 8.71 -4.36 1.98
CA SER A 256 8.18 -3.72 3.19
C SER A 256 7.48 -4.72 4.11
N PHE A 257 6.88 -5.78 3.56
CA PHE A 257 6.22 -6.83 4.35
C PHE A 257 7.18 -7.68 5.19
N TYR A 258 8.49 -7.71 4.87
CA TYR A 258 9.49 -8.34 5.75
C TYR A 258 9.53 -7.68 7.11
N PHE A 259 9.36 -6.36 7.18
CA PHE A 259 9.35 -5.63 8.45
C PHE A 259 8.09 -5.95 9.25
N PHE A 260 6.96 -6.19 8.60
CA PHE A 260 5.73 -6.63 9.27
C PHE A 260 5.92 -8.02 9.88
N SER A 261 6.30 -9.01 9.08
CA SER A 261 6.56 -10.38 9.54
C SER A 261 7.65 -10.43 10.62
N GLY A 262 8.75 -9.68 10.43
CA GLY A 262 9.80 -9.53 11.43
C GLY A 262 9.30 -8.90 12.73
N GLY A 263 8.37 -7.94 12.64
CA GLY A 263 7.69 -7.36 13.80
C GLY A 263 6.85 -8.38 14.57
N ILE A 264 6.13 -9.27 13.88
CA ILE A 264 5.37 -10.35 14.52
C ILE A 264 6.32 -11.37 15.18
N ALA A 265 7.42 -11.75 14.52
CA ALA A 265 8.42 -12.63 15.09
C ALA A 265 9.07 -12.03 16.34
N ALA A 266 9.42 -10.74 16.30
CA ALA A 266 9.94 -10.00 17.45
C ALA A 266 8.91 -9.94 18.59
N LEU A 267 7.63 -9.68 18.28
CA LEU A 267 6.55 -9.71 19.25
C LEU A 267 6.44 -11.07 19.94
N ALA A 268 6.54 -12.18 19.20
CA ALA A 268 6.47 -13.51 19.79
C ALA A 268 7.61 -13.75 20.81
N GLY A 269 8.83 -13.28 20.50
CA GLY A 269 9.95 -13.32 21.44
C GLY A 269 9.73 -12.46 22.68
N VAL A 270 9.27 -11.21 22.50
CA VAL A 270 8.94 -10.31 23.61
C VAL A 270 7.82 -10.89 24.48
N ALA A 271 6.76 -11.41 23.87
CA ALA A 271 5.63 -12.01 24.57
C ALA A 271 6.04 -13.26 25.36
N ALA A 272 7.03 -14.03 24.87
CA ALA A 272 7.58 -15.16 25.61
C ALA A 272 8.37 -14.74 26.86
N MET A 273 8.92 -13.51 26.90
CA MET A 273 9.61 -12.96 28.07
C MET A 273 8.63 -12.35 29.10
N PHE A 274 7.52 -11.77 28.63
CA PHE A 274 6.55 -11.04 29.46
C PHE A 274 5.21 -11.77 29.64
N GLN A 275 5.26 -13.09 29.90
CA GLN A 275 4.06 -13.94 29.98
C GLN A 275 3.15 -13.62 31.17
N SER A 276 3.69 -13.00 32.22
CA SER A 276 3.02 -12.77 33.51
C SER A 276 2.13 -11.53 33.53
N SER A 277 2.29 -10.60 32.58
CA SER A 277 1.50 -9.37 32.56
C SER A 277 1.21 -8.87 31.15
N TRP A 278 -0.07 -8.92 30.75
CA TRP A 278 -0.51 -8.37 29.47
C TRP A 278 -0.35 -6.84 29.40
N ARG A 279 -0.41 -6.16 30.56
CA ARG A 279 -0.20 -4.71 30.68
C ARG A 279 1.23 -4.33 30.32
N LEU A 280 2.19 -5.05 30.89
CA LEU A 280 3.60 -4.85 30.57
C LEU A 280 3.90 -5.15 29.10
N LEU A 281 3.22 -6.15 28.52
CA LEU A 281 3.34 -6.43 27.10
C LEU A 281 2.94 -5.22 26.23
N TYR A 282 1.82 -4.54 26.53
CA TYR A 282 1.44 -3.31 25.82
C TYR A 282 2.42 -2.16 26.03
N VAL A 283 3.00 -2.02 27.23
CA VAL A 283 4.03 -1.01 27.49
C VAL A 283 5.25 -1.27 26.60
N VAL A 284 5.78 -2.49 26.63
CA VAL A 284 6.99 -2.87 25.90
C VAL A 284 6.78 -2.78 24.38
N THR A 285 5.60 -3.11 23.86
CA THR A 285 5.30 -2.99 22.42
C THR A 285 5.07 -1.55 21.97
N SER A 286 4.65 -0.65 22.86
CA SER A 286 4.42 0.78 22.56
C SER A 286 5.72 1.60 22.57
N LEU A 287 6.72 1.22 23.37
CA LEU A 287 8.01 1.93 23.48
C LEU A 287 8.76 2.07 22.14
N PRO A 288 8.88 1.02 21.29
CA PRO A 288 9.48 1.14 19.96
C PRO A 288 8.83 2.22 19.09
N SER A 289 7.52 2.43 19.19
CA SER A 289 6.82 3.48 18.44
C SER A 289 7.23 4.88 18.88
N LEU A 290 7.43 5.10 20.18
CA LEU A 290 7.93 6.37 20.70
C LEU A 290 9.38 6.61 20.27
N VAL A 291 10.24 5.59 20.37
CA VAL A 291 11.63 5.66 19.90
C VAL A 291 11.70 5.97 18.41
N PHE A 292 10.83 5.38 17.60
CA PHE A 292 10.76 5.66 16.16
C PHE A 292 10.43 7.13 15.87
N VAL A 293 9.45 7.69 16.58
CA VAL A 293 9.06 9.11 16.43
C VAL A 293 10.17 10.06 16.88
N LEU A 294 10.92 9.73 17.93
CA LEU A 294 11.98 10.62 18.44
C LEU A 294 13.30 10.47 17.69
N ALA A 295 13.70 9.24 17.39
CA ALA A 295 15.03 8.93 16.86
C ALA A 295 15.06 8.72 15.35
N VAL A 296 14.01 8.17 14.73
CA VAL A 296 14.04 7.79 13.30
C VAL A 296 13.41 8.85 12.41
N MET A 297 12.28 9.43 12.83
CA MET A 297 11.55 10.46 12.08
C MET A 297 12.36 11.67 11.60
N PRO A 298 13.33 12.22 12.38
CA PRO A 298 14.15 13.33 11.92
C PRO A 298 14.96 13.00 10.65
N PHE A 299 15.34 11.74 10.46
CA PHE A 299 16.14 11.29 9.31
C PHE A 299 15.31 10.94 8.07
N ILE A 300 13.98 10.91 8.18
CA ILE A 300 13.08 10.62 7.07
C ILE A 300 12.82 11.91 6.30
N SER A 301 12.97 11.87 4.97
CA SER A 301 12.59 12.99 4.09
C SER A 301 11.15 12.84 3.62
N GLU A 302 10.47 13.96 3.36
CA GLU A 302 9.13 13.95 2.79
C GLU A 302 9.17 13.58 1.30
N SER A 303 8.03 13.13 0.78
CA SER A 303 7.89 12.68 -0.61
C SER A 303 8.10 13.80 -1.65
N PRO A 304 8.96 13.60 -2.66
CA PRO A 304 9.07 14.52 -3.80
C PRO A 304 7.75 14.71 -4.55
N ARG A 305 6.92 13.66 -4.63
CA ARG A 305 5.63 13.69 -5.33
C ARG A 305 4.62 14.55 -4.61
N TRP A 306 4.57 14.45 -3.29
CA TRP A 306 3.69 15.28 -2.48
C TRP A 306 4.04 16.77 -2.61
N TYR A 307 5.34 17.13 -2.57
CA TYR A 307 5.77 18.51 -2.79
C TYR A 307 5.37 19.03 -4.18
N LEU A 308 5.54 18.22 -5.21
CA LEU A 308 5.19 18.61 -6.58
C LEU A 308 3.68 18.85 -6.75
N VAL A 309 2.84 17.96 -6.23
CA VAL A 309 1.37 18.13 -6.24
C VAL A 309 0.94 19.38 -5.46
N ARG A 310 1.70 19.76 -4.43
CA ARG A 310 1.48 21.00 -3.65
C ARG A 310 2.05 22.25 -4.30
N ARG A 311 2.52 22.18 -5.56
CA ARG A 311 3.20 23.26 -6.30
C ARG A 311 4.46 23.78 -5.61
N ARG A 312 5.06 23.01 -4.70
CA ARG A 312 6.34 23.30 -4.05
C ARG A 312 7.48 22.66 -4.85
N VAL A 313 7.70 23.20 -6.06
CA VAL A 313 8.65 22.63 -7.03
C VAL A 313 10.09 22.70 -6.50
N ASP A 314 10.45 23.78 -5.79
CA ASP A 314 11.79 23.96 -5.22
C ASP A 314 12.11 22.92 -4.14
N ASP A 315 11.17 22.63 -3.26
CA ASP A 315 11.32 21.59 -2.23
C ASP A 315 11.42 20.19 -2.86
N ALA A 316 10.60 19.91 -3.88
CA ALA A 316 10.67 18.65 -4.63
C ALA A 316 12.03 18.47 -5.31
N MET A 317 12.54 19.53 -5.96
CA MET A 317 13.85 19.53 -6.60
C MET A 317 15.00 19.45 -5.60
N ARG A 318 14.86 20.05 -4.41
CA ARG A 318 15.84 19.91 -3.33
C ARG A 318 15.98 18.44 -2.91
N VAL A 319 14.87 17.76 -2.65
CA VAL A 319 14.92 16.33 -2.30
C VAL A 319 15.50 15.49 -3.44
N LEU A 320 15.13 15.75 -4.69
CA LEU A 320 15.70 15.04 -5.85
C LEU A 320 17.21 15.28 -6.01
N ARG A 321 17.69 16.52 -5.79
CA ARG A 321 19.12 16.83 -5.80
C ARG A 321 19.85 16.11 -4.68
N ASP A 322 19.27 16.01 -3.48
CA ASP A 322 19.84 15.26 -2.35
C ASP A 322 19.94 13.76 -2.67
N ILE A 323 18.92 13.18 -3.32
CA ILE A 323 18.94 11.79 -3.81
C ILE A 323 20.06 11.61 -4.82
N ALA A 324 20.12 12.46 -5.85
CA ALA A 324 21.13 12.37 -6.90
C ALA A 324 22.54 12.51 -6.33
N ALA A 325 22.79 13.52 -5.49
CA ALA A 325 24.09 13.76 -4.87
C ALA A 325 24.58 12.57 -4.03
N THR A 326 23.70 11.99 -3.22
CA THR A 326 24.03 10.81 -2.40
C THR A 326 24.28 9.56 -3.25
N ASN A 327 23.65 9.47 -4.42
CA ASN A 327 23.86 8.40 -5.40
C ASN A 327 25.06 8.67 -6.33
N GLY A 328 25.80 9.76 -6.13
CA GLY A 328 26.96 10.13 -6.97
C GLY A 328 26.58 10.69 -8.34
N ARG A 329 25.33 11.10 -8.54
CA ARG A 329 24.80 11.71 -9.76
C ARG A 329 24.48 13.19 -9.53
N ARG A 330 24.20 13.94 -10.60
CA ARG A 330 23.75 15.34 -10.53
C ARG A 330 22.60 15.56 -11.49
N ILE A 331 21.66 16.41 -11.07
CA ILE A 331 20.59 16.89 -11.94
C ILE A 331 21.05 18.23 -12.54
N PRO A 332 21.03 18.42 -13.87
CA PRO A 332 21.40 19.68 -14.50
C PRO A 332 20.48 20.83 -14.06
N ASP A 333 21.03 22.06 -13.97
CA ASP A 333 20.30 23.24 -13.48
C ASP A 333 19.17 23.73 -14.41
N GLY A 334 19.08 23.20 -15.64
CA GLY A 334 18.00 23.48 -16.60
C GLY A 334 16.85 22.48 -16.60
N VAL A 335 16.79 21.55 -15.62
CA VAL A 335 15.69 20.58 -15.51
C VAL A 335 14.62 21.10 -14.54
N THR A 336 13.37 21.06 -15.00
CA THR A 336 12.18 21.43 -14.20
C THR A 336 11.24 20.24 -14.11
N LEU A 337 10.43 20.16 -13.05
CA LEU A 337 9.49 19.06 -12.86
C LEU A 337 8.12 19.42 -13.42
N LYS A 338 7.46 18.46 -14.10
CA LYS A 338 6.06 18.54 -14.52
C LYS A 338 5.22 17.50 -13.76
N LEU A 339 3.93 17.82 -13.58
CA LEU A 339 2.95 16.83 -13.10
C LEU A 339 2.63 15.83 -14.22
N ASP A 340 2.39 14.56 -13.86
CA ASP A 340 2.13 13.49 -14.83
C ASP A 340 0.85 13.72 -15.69
N ASP A 341 -0.02 14.65 -15.27
CA ASP A 341 -1.30 15.00 -15.93
C ASP A 341 -1.19 16.26 -16.83
N GLU A 342 -0.04 16.95 -16.83
CA GLU A 342 0.26 17.98 -17.82
C GLU A 342 0.80 17.30 -19.08
N GLY A 343 -0.04 17.20 -20.12
CA GLY A 343 0.38 16.67 -21.43
C GLY A 343 1.60 17.40 -21.99
N ASP A 344 2.36 16.74 -22.88
CA ASP A 344 3.62 17.26 -23.46
C ASP A 344 3.46 18.54 -24.30
N ASP A 345 2.24 19.03 -24.52
CA ASP A 345 1.91 20.17 -25.37
C ASP A 345 1.65 21.44 -24.55
N VAL A 346 2.68 22.00 -23.90
CA VAL A 346 2.72 23.45 -23.63
C VAL A 346 4.14 23.97 -23.82
N ASP A 347 4.54 24.09 -25.08
CA ASP A 347 5.50 25.12 -25.46
C ASP A 347 4.83 26.49 -25.24
N GLY A 348 5.35 27.26 -24.28
CA GLY A 348 4.84 28.58 -23.97
C GLY A 348 4.70 28.84 -22.48
N GLY A 349 5.83 29.13 -21.82
CA GLY A 349 6.04 30.29 -20.94
C GLY A 349 4.95 30.77 -19.98
N LYS A 350 3.97 29.97 -19.56
CA LYS A 350 3.09 30.33 -18.46
C LYS A 350 3.79 30.00 -17.16
N GLN A 351 4.30 31.07 -16.53
CA GLN A 351 4.50 31.10 -15.10
C GLN A 351 3.24 30.55 -14.42
N ILE A 352 3.47 29.83 -13.34
CA ILE A 352 2.44 29.23 -12.48
C ILE A 352 1.63 30.40 -11.89
N GLU A 353 0.63 30.90 -12.62
CA GLU A 353 -0.29 31.90 -12.11
C GLU A 353 -1.19 31.27 -11.02
N GLU A 354 -1.50 32.09 -10.01
CA GLU A 354 -2.21 31.80 -8.75
C GLU A 354 -3.69 31.37 -8.91
N SER A 355 -4.04 30.65 -9.96
CA SER A 355 -5.39 30.09 -10.10
C SER A 355 -5.49 28.76 -9.35
N SER A 356 -5.91 28.84 -8.07
CA SER A 356 -6.44 27.80 -7.17
C SER A 356 -5.66 26.47 -7.05
N PRO A 357 -5.60 25.82 -5.87
CA PRO A 357 -5.04 24.47 -5.77
C PRO A 357 -5.78 23.61 -6.80
N SER A 358 -5.03 23.01 -7.73
CA SER A 358 -5.59 22.03 -8.68
C SER A 358 -6.49 21.13 -7.87
N SER A 359 -7.79 21.17 -8.16
CA SER A 359 -8.80 20.50 -7.37
C SER A 359 -8.32 19.07 -7.18
N SER A 360 -8.01 18.71 -5.92
CA SER A 360 -7.80 17.32 -5.55
C SER A 360 -8.92 16.55 -6.22
N GLY A 361 -8.59 15.71 -7.22
CA GLY A 361 -9.60 14.95 -7.96
C GLY A 361 -10.54 14.36 -6.92
N SER A 362 -11.81 14.73 -6.97
CA SER A 362 -12.71 14.43 -5.87
C SER A 362 -12.79 12.91 -5.77
N ILE A 363 -12.89 12.34 -4.56
CA ILE A 363 -13.13 10.90 -4.39
C ILE A 363 -14.34 10.46 -5.26
N LEU A 364 -15.28 11.37 -5.50
CA LEU A 364 -16.43 11.22 -6.39
C LEU A 364 -16.07 11.00 -7.87
N ASP A 365 -14.96 11.56 -8.36
CA ASP A 365 -14.51 11.37 -9.76
C ASP A 365 -14.02 9.94 -10.02
N VAL A 366 -13.46 9.29 -8.99
CA VAL A 366 -13.07 7.87 -9.04
C VAL A 366 -14.31 6.97 -9.27
N PHE A 367 -15.44 7.34 -8.66
CA PHE A 367 -16.71 6.61 -8.84
C PHE A 367 -17.46 6.97 -10.12
N ARG A 368 -17.15 8.11 -10.73
CA ARG A 368 -17.78 8.59 -11.96
C ARG A 368 -17.37 7.77 -13.18
N SER A 369 -16.11 7.35 -13.24
CA SER A 369 -15.62 6.49 -14.33
C SER A 369 -15.98 5.02 -14.11
N ARG A 370 -16.67 4.41 -15.10
CA ARG A 370 -17.05 2.99 -15.05
C ARG A 370 -15.85 2.04 -14.95
N THR A 371 -14.74 2.37 -15.59
CA THR A 371 -13.52 1.54 -15.60
C THR A 371 -12.79 1.63 -14.26
N THR A 372 -12.65 2.82 -13.71
CA THR A 372 -12.02 3.05 -12.40
C THR A 372 -12.84 2.43 -11.29
N ARG A 373 -14.18 2.58 -11.32
CA ARG A 373 -15.09 1.94 -10.37
C ARG A 373 -14.98 0.41 -10.41
N ALA A 374 -14.95 -0.21 -11.59
CA ALA A 374 -14.81 -1.66 -11.72
C ALA A 374 -13.47 -2.16 -11.14
N ARG A 375 -12.37 -1.44 -11.40
CA ARG A 375 -11.05 -1.75 -10.82
C ARG A 375 -11.05 -1.59 -9.30
N LEU A 376 -11.65 -0.53 -8.78
CA LEU A 376 -11.76 -0.27 -7.34
C LEU A 376 -12.54 -1.39 -6.64
N VAL A 377 -13.71 -1.76 -7.14
CA VAL A 377 -14.53 -2.85 -6.57
C VAL A 377 -13.77 -4.17 -6.58
N LEU A 378 -13.09 -4.47 -7.68
CA LEU A 378 -12.27 -5.69 -7.79
C LEU A 378 -11.11 -5.68 -6.78
N SER A 379 -10.40 -4.57 -6.64
CA SER A 379 -9.31 -4.43 -5.67
C SER A 379 -9.80 -4.54 -4.23
N VAL A 380 -10.95 -3.95 -3.90
CA VAL A 380 -11.56 -4.08 -2.56
C VAL A 380 -11.94 -5.53 -2.28
N LEU A 381 -12.57 -6.23 -3.24
CA LEU A 381 -12.94 -7.63 -3.07
C LEU A 381 -11.72 -8.54 -2.89
N ILE A 382 -10.69 -8.35 -3.73
CA ILE A 382 -9.42 -9.08 -3.62
C ILE A 382 -8.80 -8.86 -2.24
N ASN A 383 -8.71 -7.59 -1.81
CA ASN A 383 -8.10 -7.25 -0.52
C ASN A 383 -8.91 -7.80 0.66
N LEU A 384 -10.25 -7.78 0.57
CA LEU A 384 -11.13 -8.36 1.58
C LEU A 384 -10.90 -9.87 1.71
N LEU A 385 -10.90 -10.60 0.60
CA LEU A 385 -10.68 -12.05 0.60
C LEU A 385 -9.29 -12.41 1.13
N CYS A 386 -8.24 -11.69 0.70
CA CYS A 386 -6.89 -11.87 1.24
C CYS A 386 -6.83 -11.61 2.75
N SER A 387 -7.46 -10.53 3.22
CA SER A 387 -7.47 -10.18 4.64
C SER A 387 -8.19 -11.23 5.49
N VAL A 388 -9.33 -11.73 5.02
CA VAL A 388 -10.09 -12.79 5.72
C VAL A 388 -9.23 -14.05 5.87
N VAL A 389 -8.55 -14.49 4.80
CA VAL A 389 -7.68 -15.67 4.85
C VAL A 389 -6.46 -15.41 5.75
N TYR A 390 -5.80 -14.26 5.59
CA TYR A 390 -4.58 -13.92 6.34
C TYR A 390 -4.83 -13.83 7.84
N TYR A 391 -5.76 -12.97 8.26
CA TYR A 391 -6.08 -12.79 9.66
C TYR A 391 -6.81 -14.01 10.23
N GLY A 392 -7.66 -14.67 9.44
CA GLY A 392 -8.33 -15.91 9.85
C GLY A 392 -7.32 -17.00 10.24
N LEU A 393 -6.31 -17.25 9.41
CA LEU A 393 -5.25 -18.23 9.71
C LEU A 393 -4.36 -17.77 10.88
N SER A 394 -3.93 -16.51 10.87
CA SER A 394 -3.02 -15.97 11.89
C SER A 394 -3.62 -15.96 13.29
N LEU A 395 -4.92 -15.64 13.40
CA LEU A 395 -5.63 -15.61 14.68
C LEU A 395 -6.07 -16.98 15.15
N ASN A 396 -6.32 -17.91 14.21
CA ASN A 396 -6.65 -19.29 14.54
C ASN A 396 -5.45 -20.09 15.09
N VAL A 397 -4.23 -19.54 15.03
CA VAL A 397 -3.03 -20.16 15.59
C VAL A 397 -3.16 -20.42 17.11
N VAL A 398 -3.99 -19.65 17.80
CA VAL A 398 -4.31 -19.84 19.23
C VAL A 398 -5.05 -21.15 19.50
N ASN A 399 -5.76 -21.70 18.51
CA ASN A 399 -6.50 -22.95 18.65
C ASN A 399 -5.63 -24.20 18.39
N LEU A 400 -4.38 -24.03 17.95
CA LEU A 400 -3.44 -25.14 17.82
C LEU A 400 -2.95 -25.57 19.22
N LYS A 401 -2.93 -26.87 19.49
CA LYS A 401 -2.46 -27.44 20.78
C LYS A 401 -0.93 -27.37 20.98
N THR A 402 -0.25 -26.47 20.28
CA THR A 402 1.20 -26.27 20.31
C THR A 402 1.57 -25.04 21.12
N ASN A 403 2.86 -24.83 21.37
CA ASN A 403 3.33 -23.62 22.04
C ASN A 403 3.03 -22.39 21.17
N LEU A 404 2.10 -21.54 21.64
CA LEU A 404 1.63 -20.34 20.93
C LEU A 404 2.77 -19.46 20.42
N TYR A 405 3.78 -19.21 21.25
CA TYR A 405 4.91 -18.31 20.92
C TYR A 405 5.73 -18.86 19.76
N VAL A 406 6.05 -20.16 19.80
CA VAL A 406 6.80 -20.82 18.73
C VAL A 406 5.96 -20.89 17.46
N SER A 407 4.66 -21.20 17.57
CA SER A 407 3.77 -21.28 16.41
C SER A 407 3.63 -19.94 15.69
N VAL A 408 3.45 -18.84 16.42
CA VAL A 408 3.42 -17.49 15.83
C VAL A 408 4.76 -17.16 15.17
N ALA A 409 5.88 -17.40 15.86
CA ALA A 409 7.21 -17.11 15.32
C ALA A 409 7.51 -17.90 14.03
N VAL A 410 7.21 -19.20 14.00
CA VAL A 410 7.41 -20.05 12.82
C VAL A 410 6.50 -19.61 11.68
N ASN A 411 5.24 -19.27 11.96
CA ASN A 411 4.32 -18.77 10.93
C ASN A 411 4.87 -17.49 10.29
N SER A 412 5.32 -16.53 11.10
CA SER A 412 5.90 -15.28 10.60
C SER A 412 7.17 -15.54 9.78
N ILE A 413 8.09 -16.38 10.27
CA ILE A 413 9.32 -16.71 9.52
C ILE A 413 8.99 -17.41 8.21
N ALA A 414 7.96 -18.26 8.17
CA ALA A 414 7.52 -18.94 6.95
C ALA A 414 6.97 -17.97 5.88
N GLU A 415 6.52 -16.77 6.26
CA GLU A 415 6.12 -15.72 5.30
C GLU A 415 7.33 -15.13 4.57
N MET A 416 8.52 -15.09 5.19
CA MET A 416 9.70 -14.41 4.61
C MET A 416 10.18 -15.06 3.28
N PRO A 417 10.32 -16.40 3.16
CA PRO A 417 10.61 -17.03 1.87
C PRO A 417 9.52 -16.77 0.83
N ALA A 418 8.25 -16.72 1.25
CA ALA A 418 7.14 -16.46 0.34
C ALA A 418 7.20 -15.04 -0.24
N TYR A 419 7.58 -14.04 0.55
CA TYR A 419 7.83 -12.68 0.05
C TYR A 419 9.02 -12.63 -0.92
N LEU A 420 10.08 -13.40 -0.66
CA LEU A 420 11.26 -13.44 -1.54
C LEU A 420 10.88 -14.00 -2.90
N LEU A 421 10.19 -15.13 -2.87
CA LEU A 421 9.70 -15.81 -4.06
C LEU A 421 8.77 -14.88 -4.84
N THR A 422 7.82 -14.23 -4.17
CA THR A 422 6.90 -13.28 -4.81
C THR A 422 7.64 -12.10 -5.43
N ALA A 423 8.64 -11.54 -4.74
CA ALA A 423 9.44 -10.43 -5.24
C ALA A 423 10.25 -10.82 -6.50
N LEU A 424 10.81 -12.04 -6.56
CA LEU A 424 11.54 -12.55 -7.72
C LEU A 424 10.61 -12.89 -8.90
N LEU A 425 9.44 -13.48 -8.65
CA LEU A 425 8.49 -13.82 -9.71
C LEU A 425 7.75 -12.59 -10.26
N LEU A 426 7.64 -11.51 -9.48
CA LEU A 426 6.92 -10.30 -9.90
C LEU A 426 7.51 -9.71 -11.18
N ASP A 427 8.84 -9.68 -11.27
CA ASP A 427 9.57 -9.11 -12.40
C ASP A 427 9.51 -10.02 -13.64
N HIS A 428 9.35 -11.34 -13.46
CA HIS A 428 9.35 -12.31 -14.56
C HIS A 428 7.95 -12.59 -15.13
N PHE A 429 6.97 -12.87 -14.27
CA PHE A 429 5.61 -13.26 -14.69
C PHE A 429 4.65 -12.07 -14.75
N GLY A 430 5.02 -10.93 -14.16
CA GLY A 430 4.14 -9.78 -14.02
C GLY A 430 3.06 -9.95 -12.94
N ARG A 431 2.36 -8.87 -12.63
CA ARG A 431 1.48 -8.77 -11.44
C ARG A 431 0.22 -9.65 -11.51
N LYS A 432 -0.46 -9.68 -12.66
CA LYS A 432 -1.77 -10.34 -12.82
C LYS A 432 -1.71 -11.88 -12.70
N PRO A 433 -0.87 -12.60 -13.47
CA PRO A 433 -0.83 -14.06 -13.37
C PRO A 433 -0.30 -14.53 -12.02
N LEU A 434 0.66 -13.80 -11.43
CA LEU A 434 1.19 -14.11 -10.10
C LEU A 434 0.10 -14.01 -9.01
N GLY A 435 -0.73 -12.96 -9.05
CA GLY A 435 -1.86 -12.81 -8.13
C GLY A 435 -2.89 -13.93 -8.26
N ILE A 436 -3.25 -14.32 -9.48
CA ILE A 436 -4.21 -15.43 -9.72
C ILE A 436 -3.61 -16.76 -9.24
N GLY A 437 -2.36 -17.04 -9.58
CA GLY A 437 -1.69 -18.28 -9.21
C GLY A 437 -1.55 -18.47 -7.70
N THR A 438 -1.13 -17.43 -6.98
CA THR A 438 -0.98 -17.46 -5.51
C THR A 438 -2.32 -17.62 -4.79
N MET A 439 -3.38 -16.95 -5.25
CA MET A 439 -4.74 -17.14 -4.71
C MET A 439 -5.27 -18.56 -4.92
N LEU A 440 -5.09 -19.13 -6.11
CA LEU A 440 -5.49 -20.51 -6.39
C LEU A 440 -4.71 -21.51 -5.52
N LEU A 441 -3.40 -21.32 -5.40
CA LEU A 441 -2.54 -22.15 -4.56
C LEU A 441 -2.98 -22.09 -3.08
N SER A 442 -3.24 -20.89 -2.56
CA SER A 442 -3.77 -20.70 -1.21
C SER A 442 -5.11 -21.41 -1.00
N GLY A 443 -6.02 -21.32 -1.97
CA GLY A 443 -7.30 -22.04 -1.94
C GLY A 443 -7.14 -23.56 -1.88
N VAL A 444 -6.24 -24.12 -2.69
CA VAL A 444 -5.91 -25.56 -2.67
C VAL A 444 -5.36 -25.98 -1.30
N PHE A 445 -4.43 -25.22 -0.72
CA PHE A 445 -3.90 -25.51 0.61
C PHE A 445 -4.94 -25.41 1.73
N CYS A 446 -5.85 -24.42 1.67
CA CYS A 446 -6.93 -24.30 2.64
C CYS A 446 -7.91 -25.49 2.55
N ILE A 447 -8.26 -25.92 1.33
CA ILE A 447 -9.11 -27.10 1.12
C ILE A 447 -8.40 -28.36 1.60
N ALA A 448 -7.12 -28.55 1.24
CA ALA A 448 -6.33 -29.67 1.72
C ALA A 448 -6.26 -29.70 3.25
N GLY A 449 -6.01 -28.55 3.89
CA GLY A 449 -6.03 -28.39 5.34
C GLY A 449 -7.38 -28.79 5.97
N SER A 450 -8.50 -28.43 5.34
CA SER A 450 -9.83 -28.82 5.81
C SER A 450 -10.12 -30.32 5.66
N LEU A 451 -9.46 -31.00 4.71
CA LEU A 451 -9.63 -32.42 4.43
C LEU A 451 -8.71 -33.32 5.29
N ILE A 452 -7.70 -32.75 5.94
CA ILE A 452 -6.85 -33.47 6.90
C ILE A 452 -7.67 -33.71 8.18
N ALA A 453 -8.54 -34.71 8.11
CA ALA A 453 -9.34 -35.20 9.22
C ALA A 453 -8.42 -35.91 10.23
N GLY A 454 -8.11 -35.25 11.35
CA GLY A 454 -7.44 -35.92 12.46
C GLY A 454 -6.89 -35.05 13.58
N VAL A 455 -6.61 -33.76 13.35
CA VAL A 455 -6.00 -32.88 14.38
C VAL A 455 -6.51 -31.44 14.24
N GLY A 456 -7.69 -31.14 14.79
CA GLY A 456 -8.04 -29.77 15.20
C GLY A 456 -9.37 -29.18 14.70
N ALA A 457 -10.12 -28.64 15.67
CA ALA A 457 -11.14 -27.58 15.59
C ALA A 457 -12.57 -27.86 15.06
N MET A 458 -12.93 -29.07 14.61
CA MET A 458 -14.35 -29.48 14.50
C MET A 458 -14.65 -30.76 15.27
N ARG A 459 -14.33 -30.74 16.56
CA ARG A 459 -14.98 -31.56 17.59
C ARG A 459 -15.22 -30.71 18.82
#